data_AF-A0A1D9DYM5-F1
#
_entry.id   AF-A0A1D9DYM5-F1
#
_cell.length_a   1.000
_cell.length_b   1.000
_cell.length_c   1.000
_cell.angle_alpha   90.00
_cell.angle_beta   90.00
_cell.angle_gamma   90.00
#
_symmetry.space_group_name_H-M   'P 1'
#
loop_
_entity.id
_entity.type
_entity.pdbx_description
1 polymer ?
#
loop_
_entity_poly.entity_id
_entity_poly.type
_entity_poly.pdbx_seq_one_letter_code
_entity_poly.pdbx_strand_id
1 'polypeptide(L)' 'MSKFANNSMAMLATISIVVLIASIIGFFNPGNCPVSTEVGWTSCQAIAEERRIASWALLLLSVVGFAVSFVRRRSRR' A
#
# COMPACT_ATOMS: atom_id res chain seq x y z
N MET A 1 4.48 30.61 -19.09
CA MET A 1 4.04 29.93 -17.85
C MET A 1 4.05 28.43 -18.12
N SER A 2 5.04 27.70 -17.61
CA SER A 2 5.20 26.26 -17.85
C SER A 2 4.11 25.47 -17.11
N LYS A 3 3.38 24.63 -17.84
CA LYS A 3 2.28 23.81 -17.32
C LYS A 3 2.88 22.61 -16.59
N PHE A 4 2.99 22.67 -15.26
CA PHE A 4 3.45 21.53 -14.46
C PHE A 4 2.46 20.36 -14.63
N ALA A 5 2.97 19.23 -15.14
CA ALA A 5 2.19 18.00 -15.29
C ALA A 5 2.03 17.34 -13.92
N ASN A 6 0.79 17.07 -13.51
CA ASN A 6 0.49 16.41 -12.23
C ASN A 6 0.81 14.91 -12.31
N ASN A 7 2.01 14.54 -11.84
CA ASN A 7 2.52 13.17 -11.81
C ASN A 7 2.34 12.50 -10.42
N SER A 8 1.72 13.20 -9.46
CA SER A 8 1.56 12.73 -8.07
C SER A 8 0.80 11.40 -7.99
N MET A 9 -0.21 11.19 -8.85
CA MET A 9 -0.95 9.91 -8.88
C MET A 9 -0.10 8.72 -9.33
N ALA A 10 0.84 8.94 -10.27
CA ALA A 10 1.75 7.88 -10.68
C ALA A 10 2.72 7.52 -9.55
N MET A 11 3.19 8.53 -8.79
CA MET A 11 4.03 8.32 -7.62
C MET A 11 3.32 7.51 -6.53
N LEU A 12 2.09 7.89 -6.16
CA LEU A 12 1.29 7.16 -5.17
C LEU A 12 0.99 5.71 -5.60
N ALA A 13 0.74 5.50 -6.90
CA ALA A 13 0.53 4.17 -7.45
C ALA A 13 1.78 3.29 -7.35
N THR A 14 2.97 3.85 -7.58
CA THR A 14 4.23 3.09 -7.43
C THR A 14 4.57 2.78 -5.97
N ILE A 15 4.33 3.72 -5.04
CA ILE A 15 4.56 3.50 -3.61
C ILE A 15 3.63 2.41 -3.08
N SER A 16 2.34 2.47 -3.44
CA SER A 16 1.36 1.45 -3.01
C SER A 16 1.71 0.04 -3.51
N ILE A 17 2.27 -0.12 -4.73
CA ILE A 17 2.78 -1.40 -5.22
C ILE A 17 3.91 -1.94 -4.34
N VAL A 18 4.90 -1.10 -3.99
CA VAL A 18 6.04 -1.54 -3.17
C VAL A 18 5.57 -2.05 -1.81
N VAL A 19 4.63 -1.35 -1.18
CA VAL A 19 4.06 -1.78 0.11
C VAL A 19 3.24 -3.07 -0.03
N LEU A 20 2.52 -3.24 -1.15
CA LEU A 20 1.81 -4.48 -1.48
C LEU A 20 2.78 -5.66 -1.59
N ILE A 21 3.89 -5.49 -2.30
CA ILE A 21 4.94 -6.51 -2.45
C ILE A 21 5.55 -6.87 -1.09
N ALA A 22 5.83 -5.88 -0.24
CA ALA A 22 6.31 -6.12 1.13
C ALA A 22 5.32 -6.94 1.97
N SER A 23 4.01 -6.72 1.78
CA SER A 23 2.96 -7.53 2.42
C SER A 23 2.97 -8.98 1.93
N ILE A 24 3.12 -9.20 0.62
CA ILE A 24 3.11 -10.53 0.00
C ILE A 24 4.30 -11.39 0.44
N ILE A 25 5.50 -10.81 0.57
CA ILE A 25 6.72 -11.55 0.93
C ILE A 25 6.72 -12.00 2.41
N GLY A 26 5.70 -11.63 3.19
CA GLY A 26 5.60 -12.06 4.58
C GLY A 26 6.61 -11.36 5.49
N PHE A 27 7.12 -10.19 5.10
CA PHE A 27 7.84 -9.29 6.02
C PHE A 27 6.98 -8.95 7.25
N PHE A 28 5.66 -9.11 7.13
CA PHE A 28 4.67 -8.98 8.20
C PHE A 28 3.98 -10.31 8.55
N ASN A 29 4.71 -11.42 8.65
CA ASN A 29 4.16 -12.75 8.93
C ASN A 29 3.88 -12.96 10.44
N PRO A 30 2.65 -13.36 10.84
CA PRO A 30 2.31 -13.64 12.25
C PRO A 30 3.09 -14.83 12.85
N GLY A 31 3.63 -15.72 12.01
CA GLY A 31 4.46 -16.84 12.45
C GLY A 31 5.84 -16.44 13.00
N ASN A 32 6.28 -15.20 12.74
CA ASN A 32 7.51 -14.64 13.27
C ASN A 32 7.29 -13.74 14.49
N CYS A 33 6.09 -13.72 15.07
CA CYS A 33 5.83 -12.97 16.29
C CYS A 33 6.55 -13.62 17.47
N PRO A 34 7.48 -12.93 18.15
CA PRO A 34 8.02 -13.40 19.42
C PRO A 34 6.87 -13.49 20.43
N VAL A 35 6.77 -14.62 21.12
CA VAL A 35 5.75 -14.90 22.16
C VAL A 35 5.78 -13.90 23.32
N SER A 36 6.85 -13.13 23.48
CA SER A 36 6.99 -12.08 24.47
C SER A 36 6.65 -10.71 23.85
N THR A 37 5.39 -10.30 23.96
CA THR A 37 5.02 -8.88 23.78
C THR A 37 5.69 -8.09 24.92
N GLU A 38 6.58 -7.15 24.60
CA GLU A 38 7.07 -6.20 25.60
C GLU A 38 5.88 -5.40 26.16
N VAL A 39 5.83 -5.25 27.48
CA VAL A 39 4.80 -4.47 28.18
C VAL A 39 4.76 -3.04 27.62
N GLY A 40 3.66 -2.69 26.93
CA GLY A 40 3.47 -1.38 26.29
C GLY A 40 3.33 -1.43 24.76
N TRP A 41 3.55 -2.57 24.12
CA TRP A 41 3.38 -2.75 22.67
C TRP A 41 2.05 -3.42 22.32
N THR A 42 1.48 -3.06 21.15
CA THR A 42 0.24 -3.63 20.63
C THR A 42 0.37 -5.15 20.40
N SER A 43 -0.68 -5.91 20.71
CA SER A 43 -0.64 -7.37 20.60
C SER A 43 -0.54 -7.82 19.14
N CYS A 44 0.22 -8.89 18.88
CA CYS A 44 0.38 -9.43 17.52
C CYS A 44 -0.96 -9.78 16.84
N GLN A 45 -1.98 -10.14 17.62
CA GLN A 45 -3.32 -10.40 17.11
C GLN A 45 -3.99 -9.13 16.56
N ALA A 46 -3.86 -7.99 17.25
CA ALA A 46 -4.40 -6.72 16.77
C ALA A 46 -3.72 -6.30 15.45
N ILE A 47 -2.40 -6.48 15.37
CA ILE A 47 -1.61 -6.15 14.16
C ILE A 47 -2.01 -7.06 12.99
N ALA A 48 -2.26 -8.35 13.24
CA ALA A 48 -2.66 -9.28 12.18
C ALA A 48 -3.98 -8.88 11.50
N GLU A 49 -4.95 -8.41 12.28
CA GLU A 49 -6.23 -7.89 11.77
C GLU A 49 -6.01 -6.61 10.93
N GLU A 50 -5.23 -5.65 11.46
CA GLU A 50 -4.93 -4.39 10.79
C GLU A 50 -4.18 -4.60 9.46
N ARG A 51 -3.33 -5.62 9.36
CA ARG A 51 -2.60 -5.96 8.12
C ARG A 51 -3.52 -6.39 7.00
N ARG A 52 -4.57 -7.14 7.30
CA ARG A 52 -5.55 -7.56 6.29
C ARG A 52 -6.24 -6.34 5.69
N ILE A 53 -6.70 -5.43 6.52
CA ILE A 53 -7.37 -4.19 6.10
C ILE A 53 -6.40 -3.30 5.31
N ALA A 54 -5.17 -3.13 5.80
CA ALA A 54 -4.13 -2.35 5.12
C ALA A 54 -3.79 -2.91 3.74
N SER A 55 -3.65 -4.24 3.61
CA SER A 55 -3.33 -4.89 2.34
C SER A 55 -4.42 -4.67 1.29
N TRP A 56 -5.68 -4.79 1.69
CA TRP A 56 -6.82 -4.49 0.81
C TRP A 56 -6.90 -3.01 0.44
N ALA A 57 -6.65 -2.11 1.39
CA ALA A 57 -6.62 -0.68 1.14
C ALA A 57 -5.51 -0.30 0.13
N LEU A 58 -4.30 -0.84 0.31
CA LEU A 58 -3.16 -0.59 -0.60
C LEU A 58 -3.41 -1.14 -2.00
N LEU A 59 -4.05 -2.32 -2.10
CA LEU A 59 -4.45 -2.90 -3.39
C LEU A 59 -5.44 -1.98 -4.11
N LEU A 60 -6.51 -1.55 -3.44
CA LEU A 60 -7.48 -0.62 -4.01
C LEU A 60 -6.81 0.69 -4.45
N LEU A 61 -5.93 1.24 -3.62
CA LEU A 61 -5.24 2.50 -3.92
C LEU A 61 -4.34 2.37 -5.15
N SER A 62 -3.64 1.24 -5.29
CA SER A 62 -2.81 0.95 -6.47
C SER A 62 -3.66 0.84 -7.74
N VAL A 63 -4.76 0.09 -7.71
CA VAL A 63 -5.64 -0.13 -8.86
C VAL A 63 -6.28 1.18 -9.31
N VAL A 64 -6.81 1.97 -8.38
CA VAL A 64 -7.40 3.29 -8.68
C VAL A 64 -6.34 4.26 -9.20
N GLY A 65 -5.15 4.26 -8.59
CA GLY A 65 -3.99 5.06 -9.00
C GLY A 65 -3.62 4.84 -10.47
N PHE A 66 -3.50 3.57 -10.86
CA PHE A 66 -3.20 3.18 -12.23
C PHE A 66 -4.38 3.44 -13.17
N ALA A 67 -5.61 3.09 -12.80
CA ALA A 67 -6.79 3.30 -13.63
C ALA A 67 -6.96 4.79 -13.99
N VAL A 68 -6.87 5.68 -13.01
CA VAL A 68 -6.94 7.14 -13.23
C VAL A 68 -5.80 7.62 -14.12
N SER A 69 -4.57 7.13 -13.90
CA SER A 69 -3.42 7.49 -14.73
C SER A 69 -3.60 7.04 -16.18
N PHE A 70 -4.09 5.82 -16.42
CA PHE A 70 -4.36 5.29 -17.75
C PHE A 70 -5.48 6.05 -18.46
N VAL A 71 -6.60 6.30 -17.79
CA VAL A 71 -7.74 7.06 -18.35
C VAL A 71 -7.30 8.48 -18.72
N ARG A 72 -6.57 9.18 -17.83
CA ARG A 72 -6.03 10.51 -18.14
C ARG A 72 -5.06 10.49 -19.30
N ARG A 73 -4.19 9.48 -19.39
CA ARG A 73 -3.25 9.34 -20.50
C ARG A 73 -3.97 9.08 -21.82
N ARG A 74 -5.02 8.26 -21.82
CA ARG A 74 -5.86 8.00 -23.00
C ARG A 74 -6.65 9.23 -23.42
N SER A 75 -7.21 9.99 -22.47
CA SER A 75 -7.96 11.21 -22.76
C SER A 75 -7.09 12.38 -23.26
N ARG A 76 -5.77 12.35 -23.04
CA ARG A 76 -4.83 13.35 -23.55
C ARG A 76 -4.17 12.96 -24.89
N ARG A 77 -4.37 11.73 -25.35
CA ARG A 77 -4.01 11.30 -26.72
C ARG A 77 -5.19 11.57 -27.64
#